data_AF-A0A386JBW3-F1
#
_entry.id   AF-A0A386JBW3-F1
#
_cell.length_a   1.000
_cell.length_b   1.000
_cell.length_c   1.000
_cell.angle_alpha   90.00
_cell.angle_beta   90.00
_cell.angle_gamma   90.00
#
_symmetry.space_group_name_H-M   'P 1'
#
loop_
_entity.id
_entity.type
_entity.pdbx_description
1 polymer ?
#
loop_
_entity_poly.entity_id
_entity_poly.type
_entity_poly.pdbx_seq_one_letter_code
_entity_poly.pdbx_strand_id
1 'polypeptide(L)'
;MNEEMRYEFETSRGICELVISKNLKGKKFEIETLVIDGNLLKDRGERWAEFTYYCMEFVIELGHEVAKQAGKLFNMKKKKFYIKAPPELEKMREAFLKEAYKIERDYYNNVWENLGEDETIELVIGTSRFYINNKEINQSTNLKELMDEIDKVAYEVGGIFKKRKTFEFADTCQITKKTLLEAAEKAKQILAEKQEKIEKQKEDRKQKEQEEIARLIEEAKRTGQKQVVKSWAVSCNDPNEACDLDIMTEMIDENGKIEIIRSHTY
;
A
#
# COMPACT_ATOMS: atom_id res chain seq x y z
N MET A 1 -3.46 23.26 20.38
CA MET A 1 -4.36 24.43 20.36
C MET A 1 -5.60 23.96 19.62
N ASN A 2 -6.76 23.89 20.27
CA ASN A 2 -8.00 23.45 19.61
C ASN A 2 -8.51 24.64 18.80
N GLU A 3 -8.44 24.55 17.48
CA GLU A 3 -9.04 25.54 16.59
C GLU A 3 -10.53 25.22 16.46
N GLU A 4 -11.38 26.13 16.94
CA GLU A 4 -12.83 26.06 16.77
C GLU A 4 -13.22 26.78 15.49
N MET A 5 -14.08 26.15 14.69
CA MET A 5 -14.58 26.68 13.43
C MET A 5 -16.10 26.60 13.42
N ARG A 6 -16.74 27.63 12.86
CA ARG A 6 -18.20 27.71 12.72
C ARG A 6 -18.58 27.59 11.26
N TYR A 7 -19.57 26.75 10.97
CA TYR A 7 -20.09 26.53 9.63
C TYR A 7 -21.60 26.67 9.63
N GLU A 8 -22.11 27.32 8.60
CA GLU A 8 -23.53 27.41 8.32
C GLU A 8 -23.74 26.91 6.89
N PHE A 9 -24.72 26.02 6.70
CA PHE A 9 -25.10 25.54 5.38
C PHE A 9 -26.56 25.13 5.35
N GLU A 10 -27.18 25.27 4.19
CA GLU A 10 -28.56 24.88 3.97
C GLU A 10 -28.66 23.39 3.62
N THR A 11 -29.67 22.73 4.17
CA THR A 11 -30.03 21.35 3.85
C THR A 11 -31.46 21.31 3.34
N SER A 12 -31.89 20.17 2.78
CA SER A 12 -33.31 19.93 2.46
C SER A 12 -34.27 20.05 3.66
N ARG A 13 -33.74 20.22 4.87
CA ARG A 13 -34.47 20.22 6.14
C ARG A 13 -34.24 21.49 6.97
N GLY A 14 -33.60 22.52 6.41
CA GLY A 14 -33.34 23.77 7.11
C GLY A 14 -31.87 24.17 7.15
N ILE A 15 -31.63 25.31 7.80
CA ILE A 15 -30.29 25.90 7.99
C ILE A 15 -29.61 25.16 9.13
N CYS A 16 -28.46 24.57 8.83
CA CYS A 16 -27.64 23.83 9.78
C CYS A 16 -26.45 24.69 10.21
N GLU A 17 -26.30 24.93 11.51
CA GLU A 17 -25.13 25.56 12.10
C GLU A 17 -24.31 24.52 12.87
N LEU A 18 -23.01 24.48 12.61
CA LEU A 18 -22.05 23.57 13.21
C LEU A 18 -20.92 24.34 13.88
N VAL A 19 -20.55 23.91 15.07
CA VAL A 19 -19.25 24.25 15.66
C VAL A 19 -18.40 22.99 15.64
N ILE A 20 -17.21 23.08 15.07
CA ILE A 20 -16.31 21.94 14.89
C ILE A 20 -14.94 22.27 15.49
N SER A 21 -14.32 21.29 16.16
CA SER A 21 -12.95 21.39 16.64
C SER A 21 -12.05 20.34 16.00
N LYS A 22 -10.78 20.72 15.82
CA LYS A 22 -9.72 19.85 15.29
C LYS A 22 -8.95 19.21 16.44
N ASN A 23 -8.99 17.88 16.55
CA ASN A 23 -8.19 17.11 17.50
C ASN A 23 -7.08 16.36 16.76
N LEU A 24 -5.91 17.01 16.63
CA LEU A 24 -4.75 16.45 15.90
C LEU A 24 -4.29 15.11 16.50
N LYS A 25 -4.19 15.02 17.84
CA LYS A 25 -3.72 13.81 18.53
C LYS A 25 -4.66 12.62 18.30
N GLY A 26 -5.97 12.87 18.32
CA GLY A 26 -6.98 11.86 18.03
C GLY A 26 -7.20 11.62 16.54
N LYS A 27 -6.67 12.49 15.67
CA LYS A 27 -7.03 12.60 14.24
C LYS A 27 -8.54 12.69 14.04
N LYS A 28 -9.20 13.49 14.88
CA LYS A 28 -10.66 13.63 14.89
C LYS A 28 -11.06 15.05 14.52
N PHE A 29 -12.14 15.11 13.76
CA PHE A 29 -12.90 16.31 13.46
C PHE A 29 -14.16 16.22 14.32
N GLU A 30 -14.17 16.91 15.45
CA GLU A 30 -15.19 16.74 16.49
C GLU A 30 -16.28 17.79 16.30
N ILE A 31 -17.53 17.34 16.15
CA ILE A 31 -18.67 18.27 16.15
C ILE A 31 -18.92 18.65 17.61
N GLU A 32 -18.66 19.90 17.96
CA GLU A 32 -18.87 20.42 19.30
C GLU A 32 -20.34 20.78 19.51
N THR A 33 -20.94 21.43 18.52
CA THR A 33 -22.33 21.90 18.56
C THR A 33 -23.00 21.68 17.20
N LEU A 34 -24.28 21.31 17.21
CA LEU A 34 -25.14 21.22 16.03
C LEU A 34 -26.49 21.88 16.32
N VAL A 35 -26.86 22.85 15.50
CA VAL A 35 -28.15 23.55 15.54
C VAL A 35 -28.81 23.40 14.17
N ILE A 36 -30.13 23.16 14.13
CA ILE A 36 -30.91 23.22 12.88
C ILE A 36 -32.12 24.12 13.06
N ASP A 37 -32.26 25.12 12.19
CA ASP A 37 -33.32 26.15 12.26
C ASP A 37 -33.45 26.76 13.67
N GLY A 38 -32.31 27.09 14.28
CA GLY A 38 -32.25 27.65 15.65
C GLY A 38 -32.50 26.64 16.78
N ASN A 39 -32.81 25.38 16.48
CA ASN A 39 -33.01 24.34 17.49
C ASN A 39 -31.67 23.65 17.79
N LEU A 40 -31.17 23.83 19.01
CA LEU A 40 -29.99 23.12 19.49
C LEU A 40 -30.29 21.62 19.51
N LEU A 41 -29.58 20.87 18.70
CA LEU A 41 -29.67 19.43 18.66
C LEU A 41 -28.61 18.83 19.58
N LYS A 42 -27.35 19.25 19.41
CA LYS A 42 -26.19 18.68 20.11
C LYS A 42 -25.41 19.78 20.80
N ASP A 43 -25.08 19.58 22.07
CA ASP A 43 -24.20 20.47 22.83
C ASP A 43 -22.80 19.87 23.07
N ARG A 44 -21.90 20.69 23.60
CA ARG A 44 -20.53 20.32 23.95
C ARG A 44 -20.53 19.21 25.01
N GLY A 45 -19.70 18.18 24.80
CA GLY A 45 -19.61 17.04 25.71
C GLY A 45 -20.60 15.90 25.42
N GLU A 46 -21.64 16.14 24.60
CA GLU A 46 -22.44 15.05 24.06
C GLU A 46 -21.68 14.35 22.93
N ARG A 47 -21.51 13.02 23.04
CA ARG A 47 -20.61 12.25 22.15
C ARG A 47 -21.10 11.99 20.73
N TRP A 48 -22.37 12.19 20.44
CA TRP A 48 -23.01 11.31 19.47
C TRP A 48 -23.51 12.04 18.22
N ALA A 49 -22.72 13.00 17.73
CA ALA A 49 -22.73 13.46 16.34
C ALA A 49 -21.31 13.35 15.75
N GLU A 50 -21.15 12.66 14.62
CA GLU A 50 -19.83 12.47 13.99
C GLU A 50 -19.89 12.53 12.46
N PHE A 51 -18.76 12.90 11.86
CA PHE A 51 -18.58 12.85 10.41
C PHE A 51 -18.25 11.42 9.97
N THR A 52 -19.02 10.89 9.01
CA THR A 52 -18.83 9.53 8.49
C THR A 52 -19.13 9.45 6.98
N TYR A 53 -18.82 8.32 6.37
CA TYR A 53 -19.25 7.98 5.01
C TYR A 53 -20.39 6.97 5.08
N TYR A 54 -21.54 7.33 4.52
CA TYR A 54 -22.70 6.44 4.40
C TYR A 54 -23.14 6.40 2.94
N CYS A 55 -23.25 5.20 2.36
CA CYS A 55 -23.60 5.02 0.94
C CYS A 55 -22.75 5.88 -0.03
N MET A 56 -21.45 6.00 0.25
CA MET A 56 -20.49 6.82 -0.52
C MET A 56 -20.72 8.35 -0.44
N GLU A 57 -21.57 8.82 0.47
CA GLU A 57 -21.75 10.25 0.75
C GLU A 57 -21.13 10.63 2.10
N PHE A 58 -20.49 11.79 2.15
CA PHE A 58 -20.01 12.39 3.39
C PHE A 58 -21.18 12.99 4.17
N VAL A 59 -21.43 12.47 5.36
CA VAL A 59 -22.60 12.78 6.17
C VAL A 59 -22.23 13.03 7.63
N ILE A 60 -23.12 13.69 8.34
CA ILE A 60 -23.13 13.83 9.78
C ILE A 60 -24.10 12.76 10.31
N GLU A 61 -23.57 11.73 10.96
CA GLU A 61 -24.37 10.73 11.66
C GLU A 61 -24.72 11.24 13.05
N LEU A 62 -26.01 11.25 13.36
CA LEU A 62 -26.53 11.52 14.69
C LEU A 62 -26.86 10.16 15.33
N GLY A 63 -26.25 9.86 16.46
CA GLY A 63 -26.65 8.70 17.26
C GLY A 63 -28.06 8.86 17.87
N HIS A 64 -28.40 7.99 18.81
CA HIS A 64 -29.75 7.87 19.36
C HIS A 64 -30.36 9.13 20.03
N GLU A 65 -29.68 9.71 21.04
CA GLU A 65 -29.82 11.07 21.60
C GLU A 65 -30.49 12.15 20.71
N VAL A 66 -29.66 12.85 19.95
CA VAL A 66 -30.00 13.87 18.95
C VAL A 66 -30.87 13.27 17.89
N ALA A 67 -30.70 12.03 17.44
CA ALA A 67 -31.61 11.51 16.41
C ALA A 67 -33.07 11.54 16.90
N LYS A 68 -33.34 11.36 18.19
CA LYS A 68 -34.67 11.60 18.77
C LYS A 68 -35.05 13.08 18.75
N GLN A 69 -34.14 13.99 19.08
CA GLN A 69 -34.41 15.43 19.06
C GLN A 69 -34.70 15.93 17.64
N ALA A 70 -33.85 15.58 16.68
CA ALA A 70 -34.07 15.80 15.25
C ALA A 70 -35.37 15.11 14.78
N GLY A 71 -35.65 13.89 15.25
CA GLY A 71 -36.90 13.19 14.98
C GLY A 71 -38.14 13.97 15.43
N LYS A 72 -38.10 14.61 16.60
CA LYS A 72 -39.17 15.51 17.06
C LYS A 72 -39.30 16.73 16.16
N LEU A 73 -38.18 17.38 15.82
CA LEU A 73 -38.15 18.56 14.97
C LEU A 73 -38.77 18.31 13.58
N PHE A 74 -38.44 17.16 12.98
CA PHE A 74 -38.91 16.80 11.63
C PHE A 74 -40.17 15.91 11.62
N ASN A 75 -40.79 15.66 12.77
CA ASN A 75 -41.94 14.75 12.91
C ASN A 75 -41.68 13.35 12.31
N MET A 76 -40.52 12.75 12.62
CA MET A 76 -40.08 11.44 12.14
C MET A 76 -39.70 10.50 13.28
N LYS A 77 -40.10 9.23 13.18
CA LYS A 77 -39.66 8.17 14.11
C LYS A 77 -38.47 7.41 13.52
N LYS A 78 -37.25 7.92 13.73
CA LYS A 78 -36.01 7.24 13.30
C LYS A 78 -35.04 7.07 14.46
N LYS A 79 -34.35 5.92 14.48
CA LYS A 79 -33.28 5.60 15.45
C LYS A 79 -31.91 6.17 15.06
N LYS A 80 -31.74 6.51 13.77
CA LYS A 80 -30.54 7.10 13.18
C LYS A 80 -30.94 8.23 12.24
N PHE A 81 -30.12 9.27 12.21
CA PHE A 81 -30.34 10.42 11.36
C PHE A 81 -29.03 10.77 10.65
N TYR A 82 -29.11 11.07 9.36
CA TYR A 82 -27.98 11.45 8.53
C TYR A 82 -28.26 12.79 7.90
N ILE A 83 -27.33 13.73 8.07
CA ILE A 83 -27.37 15.03 7.41
C ILE A 83 -26.25 15.03 6.36
N LYS A 84 -26.59 15.31 5.10
CA LYS A 84 -25.57 15.44 4.06
C LYS A 84 -24.66 16.62 4.38
N ALA A 85 -23.37 16.37 4.50
CA ALA A 85 -22.40 17.42 4.74
C ALA A 85 -22.03 18.10 3.41
N PRO A 86 -21.80 19.43 3.41
CA PRO A 86 -21.36 20.15 2.22
C PRO A 86 -19.96 19.67 1.77
N PRO A 87 -19.68 19.64 0.46
CA PRO A 87 -18.38 19.22 -0.08
C PRO A 87 -17.18 20.00 0.49
N GLU A 88 -17.37 21.25 0.90
CA GLU A 88 -16.35 22.10 1.52
C GLU A 88 -15.88 21.52 2.86
N LEU A 89 -16.80 20.97 3.67
CA LEU A 89 -16.46 20.31 4.93
C LEU A 89 -15.73 19.00 4.70
N GLU A 90 -16.07 18.27 3.64
CA GLU A 90 -15.36 17.06 3.25
C GLU A 90 -13.90 17.37 2.91
N LYS A 91 -13.67 18.31 1.99
CA LYS A 91 -12.33 18.76 1.58
C LYS A 91 -11.50 19.23 2.77
N MET A 92 -12.14 19.95 3.70
CA MET A 92 -11.48 20.43 4.90
C MET A 92 -11.06 19.29 5.83
N ARG A 93 -11.95 18.32 6.08
CA ARG A 93 -11.63 17.14 6.88
C ARG A 93 -10.48 16.38 6.25
N GLU A 94 -10.49 16.19 4.94
CA GLU A 94 -9.40 15.51 4.22
C GLU A 94 -8.06 16.25 4.36
N ALA A 95 -8.07 17.58 4.19
CA ALA A 95 -6.87 18.40 4.37
C ALA A 95 -6.33 18.29 5.82
N PHE A 96 -7.22 18.38 6.82
CA PHE A 96 -6.88 18.20 8.22
C PHE A 96 -6.28 16.82 8.50
N LEU A 97 -6.88 15.74 7.98
CA LEU A 97 -6.36 14.39 8.17
C LEU A 97 -4.98 14.25 7.53
N LYS A 98 -4.79 14.74 6.30
CA LYS A 98 -3.47 14.75 5.63
C LYS A 98 -2.41 15.45 6.48
N GLU A 99 -2.74 16.62 7.04
CA GLU A 99 -1.87 17.37 7.94
C GLU A 99 -1.57 16.59 9.23
N ALA A 100 -2.60 16.03 9.88
CA ALA A 100 -2.44 15.26 11.12
C ALA A 100 -1.57 14.01 10.91
N TYR A 101 -1.77 13.28 9.80
CA TYR A 101 -0.92 12.16 9.42
C TYR A 101 0.52 12.59 9.10
N LYS A 102 0.72 13.78 8.51
CA LYS A 102 2.05 14.32 8.26
C LYS A 102 2.76 14.63 9.58
N ILE A 103 2.12 15.36 10.48
CA ILE A 103 2.68 15.71 11.80
C ILE A 103 3.04 14.44 12.59
N GLU A 104 2.16 13.45 12.61
CA GLU A 104 2.43 12.18 13.30
C GLU A 104 3.62 11.44 12.67
N ARG A 105 3.68 11.38 11.34
CA ARG A 105 4.79 10.77 10.61
C ARG A 105 6.11 11.48 10.91
N ASP A 106 6.11 12.81 10.85
CA ASP A 106 7.28 13.64 11.15
C ASP A 106 7.73 13.43 12.60
N TYR A 107 6.80 13.32 13.55
CA TYR A 107 7.10 12.98 14.93
C TYR A 107 7.79 11.62 15.06
N TYR A 108 7.25 10.55 14.48
CA TYR A 108 7.86 9.22 14.58
C TYR A 108 9.19 9.10 13.83
N ASN A 109 9.32 9.77 12.67
CA ASN A 109 10.61 9.87 11.98
C ASN A 109 11.64 10.59 12.83
N ASN A 110 11.26 11.68 13.49
CA ASN A 110 12.13 12.43 14.40
C ASN A 110 12.57 11.60 15.61
N VAL A 111 11.67 10.79 16.19
CA VAL A 111 12.02 9.82 17.26
C VAL A 111 13.11 8.85 16.78
N TRP A 112 13.01 8.32 15.57
CA TRP A 112 14.04 7.45 14.98
C TRP A 112 15.34 8.20 14.64
N GLU A 113 15.24 9.40 14.07
CA GLU A 113 16.38 10.20 13.63
C GLU A 113 17.24 10.69 14.80
N ASN A 114 16.60 11.05 15.93
CA ASN A 114 17.30 11.49 17.14
C ASN A 114 17.74 10.36 18.06
N LEU A 115 17.36 9.12 17.78
CA LEU A 115 17.87 7.96 18.51
C LEU A 115 19.41 7.94 18.36
N GLY A 116 20.14 7.88 19.48
CA GLY A 116 21.61 7.83 19.46
C GLY A 116 22.13 6.60 18.72
N GLU A 117 23.28 6.71 18.06
CA GLU A 117 23.86 5.61 17.28
C GLU A 117 24.12 4.35 18.12
N ASP A 118 24.52 4.53 19.37
CA ASP A 118 24.83 3.46 20.33
C ASP A 118 23.62 3.06 21.20
N GLU A 119 22.47 3.71 21.04
CA GLU A 119 21.25 3.32 21.76
C GLU A 119 20.74 1.97 21.28
N THR A 120 20.45 1.09 22.24
CA THR A 120 19.97 -0.26 21.98
C THR A 120 18.46 -0.32 21.82
N ILE A 121 18.03 -0.96 20.75
CA ILE A 121 16.63 -1.30 20.46
C ILE A 121 16.46 -2.82 20.37
N GLU A 122 15.27 -3.30 20.73
CA GLU A 122 14.95 -4.70 20.58
C GLU A 122 14.45 -4.98 19.15
N LEU A 123 15.18 -5.81 18.43
CA LEU A 123 14.80 -6.37 17.15
C LEU A 123 14.15 -7.72 17.36
N VAL A 124 13.00 -7.94 16.72
CA VAL A 124 12.39 -9.26 16.59
C VAL A 124 12.69 -9.80 15.21
N ILE A 125 13.19 -11.03 15.18
CA ILE A 125 13.60 -11.78 14.00
C ILE A 125 12.57 -12.88 13.78
N GLY A 126 11.68 -12.66 12.82
CA GLY A 126 10.77 -13.68 12.31
C GLY A 126 11.43 -14.56 11.25
N THR A 127 10.67 -15.52 10.72
CA THR A 127 11.13 -16.42 9.65
C THR A 127 11.43 -15.72 8.33
N SER A 128 10.80 -14.58 8.07
CA SER A 128 10.93 -13.86 6.79
C SER A 128 10.90 -12.33 6.93
N ARG A 129 10.86 -11.81 8.17
CA ARG A 129 10.73 -10.38 8.44
C ARG A 129 11.38 -10.01 9.74
N PHE A 130 11.89 -8.79 9.81
CA PHE A 130 12.35 -8.16 11.03
C PHE A 130 11.38 -7.05 11.46
N TYR A 131 11.22 -6.83 12.75
CA TYR A 131 10.51 -5.64 13.26
C TYR A 131 11.09 -5.15 14.58
N ILE A 132 10.95 -3.86 14.85
CA ILE A 132 11.43 -3.26 16.10
C ILE A 132 10.34 -3.38 17.17
N ASN A 133 10.67 -3.97 18.32
CA ASN A 133 9.78 -4.04 19.48
C ASN A 133 9.80 -2.73 20.29
N ASN A 134 9.53 -1.62 19.62
CA ASN A 134 9.31 -0.32 20.23
C ASN A 134 8.19 0.37 19.46
N LYS A 135 7.08 0.67 20.15
CA LYS A 135 5.86 1.17 19.53
C LYS A 135 6.03 2.50 18.83
N GLU A 136 6.89 3.39 19.32
CA GLU A 136 7.10 4.71 18.72
C GLU A 136 8.07 4.63 17.55
N ILE A 137 9.21 3.97 17.76
CA ILE A 137 10.25 3.81 16.74
C ILE A 137 9.71 3.04 15.53
N ASN A 138 8.98 1.94 15.76
CA ASN A 138 8.43 1.08 14.70
C ASN A 138 7.35 1.77 13.83
N GLN A 139 6.92 2.99 14.18
CA GLN A 139 6.00 3.78 13.36
C GLN A 139 6.70 4.68 12.34
N SER A 140 8.01 4.94 12.51
CA SER A 140 8.83 5.72 11.58
C SER A 140 8.76 5.16 10.16
N THR A 141 8.44 6.00 9.18
CA THR A 141 8.45 5.61 7.76
C THR A 141 9.87 5.42 7.27
N ASN A 142 10.80 6.27 7.73
CA ASN A 142 12.21 6.21 7.33
C ASN A 142 12.85 4.90 7.82
N LEU A 143 12.49 4.46 9.03
CA LEU A 143 12.88 3.15 9.54
C LEU A 143 12.22 2.02 8.73
N LYS A 144 10.93 2.11 8.41
CA LYS A 144 10.23 1.06 7.64
C LYS A 144 10.88 0.85 6.27
N GLU A 145 11.22 1.92 5.56
CA GLU A 145 11.92 1.84 4.27
C GLU A 145 13.26 1.10 4.40
N LEU A 146 14.00 1.40 5.47
CA LEU A 146 15.24 0.71 5.79
C LEU A 146 15.03 -0.77 6.11
N MET A 147 14.02 -1.08 6.92
CA MET A 147 13.66 -2.46 7.29
C MET A 147 13.19 -3.26 6.07
N ASP A 148 12.45 -2.65 5.15
CA ASP A 148 12.00 -3.28 3.91
C ASP A 148 13.17 -3.68 3.00
N GLU A 149 14.27 -2.91 2.99
CA GLU A 149 15.49 -3.29 2.27
C GLU A 149 16.19 -4.48 2.93
N ILE A 150 16.31 -4.47 4.26
CA ILE A 150 16.89 -5.56 5.04
C ILE A 150 16.08 -6.85 4.86
N ASP A 151 14.75 -6.77 4.92
CA ASP A 151 13.84 -7.92 4.78
C ASP A 151 14.02 -8.65 3.44
N LYS A 152 14.26 -7.91 2.34
CA LYS A 152 14.49 -8.50 1.01
C LYS A 152 15.74 -9.38 0.92
N VAL A 153 16.67 -9.23 1.86
CA VAL A 153 17.94 -9.98 1.94
C VAL A 153 18.18 -10.54 3.34
N ALA A 154 17.10 -10.84 4.05
CA ALA A 154 17.12 -11.20 5.46
C ALA A 154 18.07 -12.37 5.77
N TYR A 155 18.19 -13.32 4.85
CA TYR A 155 19.08 -14.46 4.99
C TYR A 155 20.56 -14.06 4.98
N GLU A 156 20.94 -13.14 4.08
CA GLU A 156 22.32 -12.70 3.88
C GLU A 156 22.80 -11.72 4.95
N VAL A 157 21.89 -10.92 5.52
CA VAL A 157 22.19 -9.95 6.58
C VAL A 157 21.92 -10.48 7.98
N GLY A 158 21.18 -11.59 8.12
CA GLY A 158 20.79 -12.16 9.41
C GLY A 158 21.97 -12.52 10.34
N GLY A 159 23.16 -12.77 9.78
CA GLY A 159 24.39 -13.02 10.55
C GLY A 159 24.94 -11.79 11.30
N ILE A 160 24.47 -10.59 10.98
CA ILE A 160 24.85 -9.34 11.67
C ILE A 160 24.23 -9.29 13.07
N PHE A 161 23.03 -9.82 13.22
CA PHE A 161 22.27 -9.76 14.46
C PHE A 161 22.67 -10.92 15.40
N LYS A 162 23.61 -10.65 16.32
CA LYS A 162 24.12 -11.62 17.30
C LYS A 162 23.32 -11.58 18.61
N LYS A 163 23.18 -12.76 19.25
CA LYS A 163 22.47 -13.08 20.50
C LYS A 163 20.95 -13.13 20.37
N ARG A 164 20.42 -14.35 20.37
CA ARG A 164 19.00 -14.66 20.28
C ARG A 164 18.47 -15.09 21.64
N LYS A 165 17.43 -14.43 22.15
CA LYS A 165 16.48 -15.10 23.03
C LYS A 165 15.46 -15.76 22.13
N THR A 166 15.43 -17.08 22.13
CA THR A 166 14.47 -17.84 21.32
C THR A 166 13.16 -17.95 22.09
N PHE A 167 12.10 -17.39 21.54
CA PHE A 167 10.72 -17.71 21.89
C PHE A 167 10.20 -18.74 20.87
N GLU A 168 9.16 -19.49 21.21
CA GLU A 168 8.63 -20.60 20.39
C GLU A 168 8.37 -20.25 18.91
N PHE A 169 8.17 -18.95 18.59
CA PHE A 169 7.84 -18.49 17.24
C PHE A 169 8.69 -17.30 16.73
N ALA A 170 9.64 -16.79 17.52
CA ALA A 170 10.48 -15.65 17.12
C ALA A 170 11.77 -15.59 17.94
N ASP A 171 12.86 -15.19 17.29
CA ASP A 171 14.09 -14.82 17.99
C ASP A 171 14.08 -13.31 18.28
N THR A 172 14.55 -12.88 19.45
CA THR A 172 14.79 -11.45 19.72
C THR A 172 16.25 -11.17 20.03
N CYS A 173 16.74 -10.00 19.62
CA CYS A 173 18.08 -9.52 19.93
C CYS A 173 18.10 -8.01 20.22
N GLN A 174 19.07 -7.57 21.02
CA GLN A 174 19.34 -6.15 21.25
C GLN A 174 20.37 -5.69 20.21
N ILE A 175 20.04 -4.65 19.46
CA ILE A 175 20.90 -4.07 18.42
C ILE A 175 21.02 -2.57 18.65
N THR A 176 22.10 -1.95 18.20
CA THR A 176 22.17 -0.48 18.17
C THR A 176 21.62 0.07 16.86
N LYS A 177 21.26 1.36 16.84
CA LYS A 177 20.93 2.06 15.59
C LYS A 177 22.06 1.93 14.57
N LYS A 178 23.31 2.08 15.00
CA LYS A 178 24.50 1.90 14.16
C LYS A 178 24.51 0.53 13.49
N THR A 179 24.33 -0.55 14.26
CA THR A 179 24.27 -1.91 13.70
C THR A 179 23.14 -2.07 12.68
N LEU A 180 21.99 -1.43 12.91
CA LEU A 180 20.89 -1.48 11.97
C LEU A 180 21.20 -0.72 10.66
N LEU A 181 21.84 0.45 10.75
CA LEU A 181 22.29 1.21 9.58
C LEU A 181 23.37 0.44 8.78
N GLU A 182 24.30 -0.22 9.46
CA GLU A 182 25.29 -1.11 8.82
C GLU A 182 24.61 -2.27 8.08
N ALA A 183 23.57 -2.87 8.68
CA ALA A 183 22.79 -3.93 8.04
C ALA A 183 22.05 -3.43 6.79
N ALA A 184 21.49 -2.22 6.84
CA ALA A 184 20.83 -1.58 5.72
C ALA A 184 21.78 -1.28 4.56
N GLU A 185 22.96 -0.73 4.87
CA GLU A 185 23.96 -0.45 3.85
C GLU A 185 24.44 -1.73 3.16
N LYS A 186 24.67 -2.79 3.93
CA LYS A 186 24.98 -4.11 3.36
C LYS A 186 23.81 -4.65 2.52
N ALA A 187 22.57 -4.42 2.96
CA ALA A 187 21.39 -4.85 2.22
C ALA A 187 21.31 -4.16 0.85
N LYS A 188 21.55 -2.85 0.78
CA LYS A 188 21.64 -2.09 -0.48
C LYS A 188 22.70 -2.65 -1.42
N GLN A 189 23.89 -2.96 -0.90
CA GLN A 189 24.97 -3.55 -1.69
C GLN A 189 24.57 -4.92 -2.28
N ILE A 190 23.99 -5.81 -1.47
CA ILE A 190 23.52 -7.12 -1.92
C ILE A 190 22.42 -7.00 -2.97
N LEU A 191 21.47 -6.07 -2.78
CA LEU A 191 20.40 -5.83 -3.74
C LEU A 191 20.95 -5.30 -5.08
N ALA A 192 21.93 -4.40 -5.04
CA ALA A 192 22.61 -3.90 -6.24
C ALA A 192 23.34 -5.04 -6.98
N GLU A 193 24.10 -5.88 -6.28
CA GLU A 193 24.77 -7.04 -6.87
C GLU A 193 23.80 -8.05 -7.48
N LYS A 194 22.66 -8.30 -6.81
CA LYS A 194 21.60 -9.17 -7.35
C LYS A 194 21.02 -8.59 -8.63
N GLN A 195 20.77 -7.28 -8.66
CA GLN A 195 20.25 -6.60 -9.83
C GLN A 195 21.24 -6.64 -11.00
N GLU A 196 22.52 -6.39 -10.75
CA GLU A 196 23.57 -6.49 -11.76
C GLU A 196 23.68 -7.91 -12.33
N LYS A 197 23.64 -8.95 -11.48
CA LYS A 197 23.63 -10.35 -11.92
C LYS A 197 22.42 -10.66 -12.79
N ILE A 198 21.24 -10.15 -12.43
CA ILE A 198 20.02 -10.33 -13.23
C ILE A 198 20.16 -9.66 -14.60
N GLU A 199 20.67 -8.42 -14.66
CA GLU A 199 20.86 -7.72 -15.93
C GLU A 199 21.94 -8.39 -16.79
N LYS A 200 23.05 -8.83 -16.21
CA LYS A 200 24.07 -9.60 -16.92
C LYS A 200 23.52 -10.91 -17.48
N GLN A 201 22.74 -11.65 -16.70
CA GLN A 201 22.10 -12.88 -17.17
C GLN A 201 21.10 -12.61 -18.31
N LYS A 202 20.37 -11.49 -18.27
CA LYS A 202 19.50 -11.07 -19.38
C LYS A 202 20.31 -10.71 -20.63
N GLU A 203 21.42 -10.01 -20.49
CA GLU A 203 22.28 -9.66 -21.60
C GLU A 203 22.94 -10.90 -22.22
N ASP A 204 23.53 -11.78 -21.40
CA ASP A 204 24.09 -13.06 -21.84
C ASP A 204 23.03 -13.91 -22.55
N ARG A 205 21.79 -13.92 -22.04
CA ARG A 205 20.68 -14.62 -22.68
C ARG A 205 20.32 -14.00 -24.03
N LYS A 206 20.25 -12.67 -24.13
CA LYS A 206 19.99 -11.97 -25.41
C LYS A 206 21.10 -12.24 -26.43
N GLN A 207 22.36 -12.23 -26.01
CA GLN A 207 23.48 -12.54 -26.90
C GLN A 207 23.39 -13.98 -27.41
N LYS A 208 23.13 -14.95 -26.52
CA LYS A 208 22.91 -16.35 -26.92
C LYS A 208 21.72 -16.53 -27.85
N GLU A 209 20.61 -15.85 -27.58
CA GLU A 209 19.43 -15.86 -28.46
C GLU A 209 19.76 -15.27 -29.84
N GLN A 210 20.55 -14.19 -29.92
CA GLN A 210 21.01 -13.61 -31.18
C GLN A 210 21.96 -14.53 -31.95
N GLU A 211 22.92 -15.16 -31.27
CA GLU A 211 23.84 -16.14 -31.86
C GLU A 211 23.08 -17.37 -32.39
N GLU A 212 22.09 -17.86 -31.63
CA GLU A 212 21.25 -18.98 -32.04
C GLU A 212 20.40 -18.63 -33.26
N ILE A 213 19.78 -17.44 -33.27
CA ILE A 213 19.05 -16.93 -34.44
C ILE A 213 19.98 -16.83 -35.66
N ALA A 214 21.18 -16.26 -35.51
CA ALA A 214 22.14 -16.15 -36.61
C ALA A 214 22.55 -17.53 -37.15
N ARG A 215 22.78 -18.51 -36.27
CA ARG A 215 23.08 -19.90 -36.66
C ARG A 215 21.91 -20.54 -37.42
N LEU A 216 20.67 -20.34 -36.96
CA LEU A 216 19.47 -20.86 -37.63
C LEU A 216 19.27 -20.23 -39.02
N ILE A 217 19.57 -18.94 -39.18
CA ILE A 217 19.55 -18.27 -40.49
C ILE A 217 20.59 -18.87 -41.44
N GLU A 218 21.83 -19.08 -40.98
CA GLU A 218 22.87 -19.71 -41.81
C GLU A 218 22.52 -21.15 -42.20
N GLU A 219 21.91 -21.91 -41.29
CA GLU A 219 21.41 -23.25 -41.59
C GLU A 219 20.24 -23.21 -42.58
N ALA A 220 19.35 -22.22 -42.48
CA ALA A 220 18.27 -22.00 -43.44
C ALA A 220 18.82 -21.70 -44.84
N LYS A 221 19.84 -20.84 -44.95
CA LYS A 221 20.55 -20.56 -46.21
C LYS A 221 21.22 -21.81 -46.78
N ARG A 222 21.84 -22.63 -45.92
CA ARG A 222 22.55 -23.85 -46.34
C ARG A 222 21.61 -24.93 -46.86
N THR A 223 20.46 -25.10 -46.21
CA THR A 223 19.50 -26.16 -46.51
C THR A 223 18.39 -25.73 -47.48
N GLY A 224 18.18 -24.43 -47.64
CA GLY A 224 17.03 -23.86 -48.37
C GLY A 224 15.70 -24.08 -47.64
N GLN A 225 15.72 -24.48 -46.36
CA GLN A 225 14.53 -24.79 -45.57
C GLN A 225 14.44 -23.90 -44.33
N LYS A 226 13.22 -23.54 -43.93
CA LYS A 226 12.97 -22.78 -42.70
C LYS A 226 13.38 -23.60 -41.47
N GLN A 227 13.94 -22.94 -40.47
CA GLN A 227 14.40 -23.57 -39.24
C GLN A 227 13.49 -23.22 -38.07
N VAL A 228 13.25 -24.17 -37.17
CA VAL A 228 12.44 -23.94 -35.97
C VAL A 228 13.24 -23.17 -34.92
N VAL A 229 12.71 -22.02 -34.50
CA VAL A 229 13.28 -21.17 -33.44
C VAL A 229 12.82 -21.66 -32.07
N LYS A 230 11.51 -21.88 -31.91
CA LYS A 230 10.91 -22.43 -30.69
C LYS A 230 9.52 -22.97 -30.98
N SER A 231 9.06 -23.86 -30.11
CA SER A 231 7.71 -24.43 -30.16
C SER A 231 7.08 -24.40 -28.77
N TRP A 232 5.81 -24.03 -28.66
CA TRP A 232 5.07 -23.96 -27.39
C TRP A 232 3.61 -24.35 -27.57
N ALA A 233 3.00 -24.86 -26.51
CA ALA A 233 1.59 -25.21 -26.49
C ALA A 233 0.72 -24.01 -26.09
N VAL A 234 -0.45 -23.88 -26.71
CA VAL A 234 -1.50 -22.90 -26.37
C VAL A 234 -2.85 -23.61 -26.35
N SER A 235 -3.85 -23.04 -25.66
CA SER A 235 -5.23 -23.57 -25.71
C SER A 235 -5.77 -23.56 -27.14
N CYS A 236 -6.48 -24.62 -27.52
CA CYS A 236 -7.14 -24.72 -28.82
C CYS A 236 -8.07 -23.53 -29.06
N ASN A 237 -8.08 -23.00 -30.30
CA ASN A 237 -8.94 -21.88 -30.69
C ASN A 237 -10.12 -22.30 -31.58
N ASP A 238 -10.22 -23.57 -31.99
CA ASP A 238 -11.35 -24.08 -32.78
C ASP A 238 -12.34 -24.81 -31.86
N PRO A 239 -13.56 -24.28 -31.66
CA PRO A 239 -14.57 -24.93 -30.83
C PRO A 239 -15.16 -26.21 -31.47
N ASN A 240 -14.83 -26.51 -32.73
CA ASN A 240 -15.30 -27.70 -33.45
C ASN A 240 -14.27 -28.83 -33.49
N GLU A 241 -13.04 -28.59 -33.03
CA GLU A 241 -12.03 -29.65 -32.87
C GLU A 241 -12.05 -30.23 -31.46
N ALA A 242 -11.72 -31.52 -31.35
CA ALA A 242 -11.69 -32.25 -30.08
C ALA A 242 -10.38 -32.04 -29.28
N CYS A 243 -9.44 -31.26 -29.81
CA CYS A 243 -8.16 -31.02 -29.15
C CYS A 243 -8.27 -29.91 -28.09
N ASP A 244 -7.64 -30.13 -26.93
CA ASP A 244 -7.56 -29.13 -25.88
C ASP A 244 -6.41 -28.14 -26.09
N LEU A 245 -5.40 -28.53 -26.90
CA LEU A 245 -4.14 -27.82 -27.09
C LEU A 245 -3.76 -27.76 -28.57
N ASP A 246 -3.13 -26.66 -28.94
CA ASP A 246 -2.46 -26.49 -30.23
C ASP A 246 -0.97 -26.23 -30.00
N ILE A 247 -0.15 -26.66 -30.96
CA ILE A 247 1.29 -26.38 -30.97
C ILE A 247 1.55 -25.19 -31.87
N MET A 248 2.09 -24.12 -31.28
CA MET A 248 2.61 -22.95 -31.98
C MET A 248 4.09 -23.18 -32.25
N THR A 249 4.51 -23.13 -33.50
CA THR A 249 5.90 -23.26 -33.92
C THR A 249 6.35 -21.97 -34.61
N GLU A 250 7.35 -21.32 -34.03
CA GLU A 250 8.02 -20.17 -34.63
C GLU A 250 9.18 -20.66 -35.48
N MET A 251 9.17 -20.29 -36.76
CA MET A 251 10.19 -20.66 -37.74
C MET A 251 10.83 -19.41 -38.34
N ILE A 252 12.09 -19.53 -38.73
CA ILE A 252 12.86 -18.46 -39.37
C ILE A 252 13.35 -18.89 -40.75
N ASP A 253 13.25 -17.99 -41.72
CA ASP A 253 13.78 -18.21 -43.07
C ASP A 253 15.22 -17.69 -43.24
N GLU A 254 15.78 -17.90 -44.43
CA GLU A 254 17.14 -17.50 -44.81
C GLU A 254 17.40 -15.98 -44.75
N ASN A 255 16.35 -15.16 -44.74
CA ASN A 255 16.41 -13.71 -44.65
C ASN A 255 16.15 -13.21 -43.22
N GLY A 256 15.98 -14.12 -42.26
CA GLY A 256 15.66 -13.79 -40.88
C GLY A 256 14.19 -13.43 -40.65
N LYS A 257 13.30 -13.68 -41.62
CA LYS A 257 11.87 -13.45 -41.43
C LYS A 257 11.28 -14.55 -40.56
N ILE A 258 10.56 -14.14 -39.52
CA ILE A 258 9.87 -15.04 -38.61
C ILE A 258 8.45 -15.32 -39.10
N GLU A 259 8.06 -16.59 -39.08
CA GLU A 259 6.70 -17.08 -39.33
C GLU A 259 6.27 -17.96 -38.15
N ILE A 260 5.04 -17.78 -37.67
CA ILE A 260 4.49 -18.60 -36.61
C ILE A 260 3.37 -19.45 -37.21
N ILE A 261 3.51 -20.77 -37.10
CA ILE A 261 2.52 -21.74 -37.57
C ILE A 261 1.82 -22.35 -36.37
N ARG A 262 0.50 -22.52 -36.48
CA ARG A 262 -0.34 -23.20 -35.49
C ARG A 262 -0.74 -24.57 -36.04
N SER A 263 -0.54 -25.61 -35.24
CA SER A 263 -0.89 -26.99 -35.59
C SER A 263 -1.76 -27.58 -34.48
N HIS A 264 -2.96 -28.04 -34.83
CA HIS A 264 -3.84 -28.75 -33.90
C HIS A 264 -3.26 -30.11 -33.52
N THR A 265 -3.36 -30.48 -32.24
CA THR A 265 -2.99 -31.83 -31.79
C THR A 265 -4.20 -32.75 -31.93
N TYR A 266 -4.36 -33.35 -33.10
CA TYR A 266 -5.44 -34.31 -33.42
C TYR A 266 -5.52 -35.49 -32.44
#